data_AF-A0A0Q4CA21-F1
#
_entry.id   AF-A0A0Q4CA21-F1
#
_cell.length_a   1.000
_cell.length_b   1.000
_cell.length_c   1.000
_cell.angle_alpha   90.00
_cell.angle_beta   90.00
_cell.angle_gamma   90.00
#
_symmetry.space_group_name_H-M   'P 1'
#
loop_
_entity.id
_entity.type
_entity.pdbx_description
1 polymer ?
#
loop_
_entity_poly.entity_id
_entity_poly.type
_entity_poly.pdbx_seq_one_letter_code
_entity_poly.pdbx_strand_id
1 'polypeptide(L)'
;MSPTPHQLALLRYVHGYQLAHGGASPSYSRCAHALGIKSKSGVHRLLHGLVERGLVRVRPGHLGGIEILEPPVIPTIDGAPLYAVPLPAIERPPFHPGKENARA
;
A
#
# COMPACT_ATOMS: atom_id res chain seq x y z
N MET A 1 -8.53 -19.99 -1.99
CA MET A 1 -9.57 -19.36 -1.13
C MET A 1 -9.67 -17.89 -1.52
N SER A 2 -10.86 -17.41 -1.89
CA SER A 2 -11.03 -16.01 -2.28
C SER A 2 -10.82 -15.05 -1.08
N PRO A 3 -10.24 -13.86 -1.29
CA PRO A 3 -10.09 -12.87 -0.23
C PRO A 3 -11.45 -12.30 0.19
N THR A 4 -11.56 -11.86 1.45
CA THR A 4 -12.75 -11.14 1.91
C THR A 4 -12.82 -9.73 1.28
N PRO A 5 -13.99 -9.07 1.25
CA PRO A 5 -14.11 -7.73 0.67
C PRO A 5 -13.12 -6.71 1.25
N HIS A 6 -12.88 -6.74 2.57
CA HIS A 6 -11.90 -5.86 3.22
C HIS A 6 -10.44 -6.23 2.90
N GLN A 7 -10.14 -7.53 2.74
CA GLN A 7 -8.82 -7.97 2.29
C GLN A 7 -8.56 -7.54 0.84
N LEU A 8 -9.55 -7.70 -0.04
CA LEU A 8 -9.48 -7.25 -1.42
C LEU A 8 -9.32 -5.72 -1.51
N ALA A 9 -10.02 -4.96 -0.67
CA ALA A 9 -9.86 -3.51 -0.58
C ALA A 9 -8.42 -3.12 -0.18
N LEU A 10 -7.83 -3.82 0.80
CA LEU A 10 -6.45 -3.57 1.21
C LEU A 10 -5.47 -3.91 0.08
N LEU A 11 -5.66 -5.04 -0.59
CA LEU A 11 -4.83 -5.49 -1.71
C LEU A 11 -4.87 -4.47 -2.86
N ARG A 12 -6.06 -4.02 -3.25
CA ARG A 12 -6.25 -2.97 -4.27
C ARG A 12 -5.58 -1.66 -3.88
N TYR A 13 -5.72 -1.25 -2.61
CA TYR A 13 -5.10 -0.04 -2.10
C TYR A 13 -3.56 -0.09 -2.18
N VAL A 14 -2.96 -1.18 -1.70
CA VAL A 14 -1.50 -1.37 -1.73
C VAL A 14 -1.00 -1.43 -3.18
N HIS A 15 -1.69 -2.16 -4.06
CA HIS A 15 -1.32 -2.24 -5.48
C HIS A 15 -1.37 -0.88 -6.18
N GLY A 16 -2.47 -0.15 -6.03
CA GLY A 16 -2.63 1.17 -6.61
C GLY A 16 -1.59 2.17 -6.07
N TYR A 17 -1.32 2.12 -4.77
CA TYR A 17 -0.28 2.96 -4.17
C TYR A 17 1.10 2.66 -4.76
N GLN A 18 1.48 1.39 -4.93
CA GLN A 18 2.75 0.99 -5.55
C GLN A 18 2.86 1.45 -6.99
N LEU A 19 1.80 1.28 -7.79
CA LEU A 19 1.77 1.76 -9.18
C LEU A 19 1.98 3.28 -9.27
N ALA A 20 1.34 4.04 -8.36
CA ALA A 20 1.45 5.49 -8.34
C ALA A 20 2.79 6.02 -7.78
N HIS A 21 3.48 5.26 -6.93
CA HIS A 21 4.69 5.70 -6.21
C HIS A 21 5.93 4.87 -6.59
N GLY A 22 5.99 4.35 -7.81
CA GLY A 22 7.19 3.67 -8.33
C GLY A 22 7.58 2.41 -7.56
N GLY A 23 6.61 1.64 -7.07
CA GLY A 23 6.80 0.40 -6.33
C GLY A 23 6.94 0.57 -4.81
N ALA A 24 6.89 1.80 -4.29
CA ALA A 24 6.90 2.03 -2.84
C ALA A 24 5.60 1.52 -2.21
N SER A 25 5.67 0.80 -1.09
CA SER A 25 4.47 0.34 -0.36
C SER A 25 3.98 1.39 0.65
N PRO A 26 2.66 1.51 0.88
CA PRO A 26 2.13 2.40 1.91
C PRO A 26 2.43 1.86 3.32
N SER A 27 2.45 2.77 4.30
CA SER A 27 2.57 2.39 5.71
C SER A 27 1.26 1.80 6.26
N TYR A 28 1.33 0.99 7.32
CA TYR A 28 0.13 0.41 7.94
C TYR A 28 -0.84 1.47 8.49
N SER A 29 -0.35 2.61 8.98
CA SER A 29 -1.22 3.72 9.38
C SER A 29 -1.94 4.34 8.19
N ARG A 30 -1.26 4.48 7.04
CA ARG A 30 -1.86 4.98 5.80
C ARG A 30 -2.91 4.02 5.25
N CYS A 31 -2.64 2.71 5.27
CA CYS A 31 -3.65 1.69 4.95
C CYS A 31 -4.87 1.77 5.88
N ALA A 32 -4.64 1.93 7.19
CA ALA A 32 -5.73 2.04 8.16
C ALA A 32 -6.62 3.25 7.87
N HIS A 33 -6.00 4.42 7.62
CA HIS A 33 -6.71 5.64 7.27
C HIS A 33 -7.53 5.49 5.98
N ALA A 34 -6.93 4.93 4.92
CA ALA A 34 -7.60 4.78 3.64
C ALA A 34 -8.79 3.81 3.68
N LEU A 35 -8.72 2.77 4.50
CA LEU A 35 -9.79 1.79 4.66
C LEU A 35 -10.76 2.14 5.82
N GLY A 36 -10.57 3.25 6.51
CA GLY A 36 -11.39 3.62 7.68
C GLY A 36 -11.26 2.66 8.87
N ILE A 37 -10.12 1.97 9.00
CA ILE A 37 -9.85 1.01 10.07
C ILE A 37 -9.32 1.76 11.30
N LYS A 38 -9.91 1.49 12.47
CA LYS A 38 -9.58 2.18 13.73
C LYS A 38 -8.16 1.90 14.27
N SER A 39 -7.51 0.80 13.86
CA SER A 39 -6.22 0.38 14.45
C SER A 39 -5.26 -0.27 13.45
N LYS A 40 -3.95 -0.14 13.73
CA LYS A 40 -2.86 -0.79 12.98
C LYS A 40 -2.97 -2.31 13.03
N SER A 41 -3.42 -2.87 14.16
CA SER A 41 -3.64 -4.32 14.30
C SER A 41 -4.72 -4.85 13.36
N GLY A 42 -5.74 -4.04 13.03
CA GLY A 42 -6.75 -4.41 12.03
C GLY A 42 -6.16 -4.61 10.64
N VAL A 43 -5.25 -3.71 10.22
CA VAL A 43 -4.51 -3.85 8.96
C VAL A 43 -3.61 -5.07 8.97
N HIS A 44 -2.89 -5.32 10.07
CA HIS A 44 -2.07 -6.52 10.22
C HIS A 44 -2.86 -7.82 10.03
N ARG A 45 -4.07 -7.92 10.58
CA ARG A 45 -4.94 -9.09 10.41
C ARG A 45 -5.36 -9.30 8.97
N LEU A 46 -5.72 -8.23 8.27
CA LEU A 46 -6.07 -8.29 6.86
C LEU A 46 -4.86 -8.71 6.02
N LEU A 47 -3.69 -8.13 6.28
CA LEU A 47 -2.46 -8.45 5.59
C LEU A 47 -2.02 -9.90 5.82
N HIS A 48 -2.08 -10.38 7.06
CA HIS A 48 -1.79 -11.78 7.38
C HIS A 48 -2.69 -12.73 6.60
N GLY A 49 -3.99 -12.43 6.55
CA GLY A 49 -4.92 -13.24 5.76
C GLY A 49 -4.63 -13.21 4.26
N LEU A 50 -4.12 -12.10 3.72
CA LEU A 50 -3.63 -12.05 2.34
C LEU A 50 -2.36 -12.90 2.14
N VAL A 51 -1.44 -12.91 3.11
CA VAL A 51 -0.21 -13.72 3.09
C VAL A 51 -0.53 -15.21 3.12
N GLU A 52 -1.40 -15.65 4.03
CA GLU A 52 -1.84 -17.06 4.13
C GLU A 52 -2.51 -17.55 2.84
N ARG A 53 -3.13 -16.64 2.08
CA ARG A 53 -3.76 -16.95 0.79
C ARG A 53 -2.80 -16.90 -0.40
N GLY A 54 -1.55 -16.50 -0.19
CA GLY A 54 -0.55 -16.38 -1.26
C GLY A 54 -0.74 -15.17 -2.17
N LEU A 55 -1.54 -14.18 -1.78
CA LEU A 55 -1.79 -12.98 -2.58
C LEU A 55 -0.68 -11.93 -2.43
N VAL A 56 -0.06 -11.89 -1.25
CA VAL A 56 1.04 -10.96 -0.93
C VAL A 56 2.11 -11.66 -0.10
N ARG A 57 3.33 -11.12 -0.15
CA ARG A 57 4.43 -11.48 0.74
C ARG A 57 4.93 -10.25 1.48
N VAL A 58 5.27 -10.40 2.75
CA VAL A 58 5.90 -9.32 3.54
C VAL A 58 7.40 -9.58 3.63
N ARG A 59 8.23 -8.62 3.21
CA ARG A 59 9.69 -8.64 3.31
C ARG A 59 10.15 -7.96 4.60
N PRO A 60 10.75 -8.68 5.55
CA PRO A 60 11.33 -8.09 6.76
C PRO A 60 12.51 -7.17 6.42
N GLY A 61 12.71 -6.10 7.20
CA GLY A 61 13.90 -5.22 7.09
C GLY A 61 13.80 -4.06 6.11
N HIS A 62 12.76 -4.00 5.27
CA HIS A 62 12.45 -2.81 4.47
C HIS A 62 11.17 -2.16 5.01
N LEU A 63 11.27 -0.90 5.43
CA LEU A 63 10.10 -0.01 5.58
C LEU A 63 9.39 0.03 4.22
N GLY A 64 8.32 -0.76 4.04
CA GLY A 64 7.58 -0.84 2.77
C GLY A 64 7.74 -2.13 1.95
N GLY A 65 8.08 -3.26 2.58
CA GLY A 65 8.24 -4.55 1.91
C GLY A 65 6.95 -5.35 1.71
N ILE A 66 5.87 -4.82 1.13
CA ILE A 66 4.76 -5.68 0.69
C ILE A 66 4.97 -6.00 -0.78
N GLU A 67 5.13 -7.26 -1.12
CA GLU A 67 5.23 -7.74 -2.50
C GLU A 67 3.89 -8.34 -2.91
N ILE A 68 3.37 -7.93 -4.07
CA ILE A 68 2.12 -8.44 -4.61
C ILE A 68 2.45 -9.62 -5.50
N LEU A 69 1.96 -10.79 -5.13
CA LEU A 69 2.17 -12.03 -5.87
C LEU A 69 1.09 -12.23 -6.92
N GLU A 70 -0.16 -11.92 -6.54
CA GLU A 70 -1.30 -11.98 -7.44
C GLU A 70 -1.97 -10.60 -7.51
N PRO A 71 -1.87 -9.89 -8.65
CA PRO A 71 -2.44 -8.56 -8.79
C PRO A 71 -3.97 -8.63 -8.72
N PRO A 72 -4.62 -7.76 -7.93
CA PRO A 72 -6.07 -7.73 -7.86
C PRO A 72 -6.66 -7.23 -9.18
N VAL A 73 -7.86 -7.70 -9.52
CA VAL A 73 -8.66 -7.06 -10.58
C VAL A 73 -9.02 -5.65 -10.13
N ILE A 74 -8.45 -4.65 -10.80
CA ILE A 74 -8.78 -3.24 -10.63
C ILE A 74 -9.88 -2.91 -11.66
N PRO A 75 -11.10 -2.55 -11.22
CA PRO A 75 -12.12 -2.10 -12.16
C PRO A 75 -11.64 -0.83 -12.86
N THR A 76 -11.82 -0.75 -14.18
CA THR A 76 -11.50 0.42 -14.98
C THR A 76 -12.79 1.10 -15.44
N ILE A 77 -12.88 2.42 -15.33
CA ILE A 77 -13.89 3.23 -16.02
C ILE A 77 -13.17 4.01 -17.12
N ASP A 78 -13.64 3.91 -18.36
CA ASP A 78 -13.04 4.58 -19.53
C ASP A 78 -11.54 4.31 -19.73
N GLY A 79 -11.10 3.08 -19.41
CA GLY A 79 -9.69 2.69 -19.46
C GLY A 79 -8.83 3.26 -18.32
N ALA A 80 -9.41 4.10 -17.45
CA ALA A 80 -8.77 4.59 -16.24
C ALA A 80 -9.06 3.66 -15.05
N PRO A 81 -8.04 3.17 -14.33
CA PRO A 81 -8.24 2.36 -13.14
C PRO A 81 -8.97 3.15 -12.05
N LEU A 82 -10.10 2.62 -11.57
CA LEU A 82 -10.77 3.11 -10.36
C LEU A 82 -9.95 2.70 -9.15
N TYR A 83 -8.97 3.53 -8.82
CA TYR A 83 -8.35 3.47 -7.51
C TYR A 83 -9.36 3.98 -6.48
N ALA A 84 -9.86 3.12 -5.60
CA ALA A 84 -10.51 3.53 -4.36
C ALA A 84 -9.46 4.06 -3.35
N VAL A 85 -8.57 4.93 -3.83
CA VAL A 85 -7.67 5.72 -3.00
C VAL A 85 -8.24 7.13 -3.11
N PRO A 86 -8.83 7.71 -2.05
CA PRO A 86 -8.89 9.16 -2.00
C PRO A 86 -7.43 9.61 -2.09
N LEU A 87 -7.05 10.25 -3.19
CA LEU A 87 -5.74 10.88 -3.32
C LEU A 87 -5.63 11.80 -2.08
N PRO A 88 -4.74 11.52 -1.10
CA PRO A 88 -4.46 12.54 -0.12
C PRO A 88 -3.88 13.70 -0.93
N ALA A 89 -4.51 14.87 -0.81
CA ALA A 89 -4.05 16.09 -1.44
C ALA A 89 -2.53 16.18 -1.21
N ILE A 90 -1.77 16.01 -2.29
CA ILE A 90 -0.32 16.08 -2.44
C ILE A 90 0.40 16.41 -1.11
N GLU A 91 0.65 15.41 -0.27
CA GLU A 91 1.68 15.58 0.77
C GLU A 91 3.02 15.55 0.02
N ARG A 92 3.52 16.73 -0.36
CA ARG A 92 4.89 16.86 -0.86
C ARG A 92 5.80 16.19 0.16
N PRO A 93 6.71 15.29 -0.24
CA PRO A 93 7.68 14.77 0.72
C PRO A 93 8.46 15.96 1.31
N PRO A 94 8.78 15.95 2.61
CA PRO A 94 9.61 16.99 3.20
C PRO A 94 10.90 17.10 2.38
N PHE A 95 11.12 18.27 1.79
CA PHE A 95 12.37 18.62 1.15
C PHE A 95 13.47 18.52 2.20
N HIS A 96 14.29 17.47 2.11
CA HIS A 96 15.53 17.38 2.87
C HIS A 96 16.61 17.99 1.99
N PRO A 97 17.06 19.23 2.23
CA PRO A 97 18.27 19.72 1.57
C PRO A 97 19.39 18.75 1.95
N GLY A 98 20.00 18.14 0.95
CA GLY A 98 21.09 17.18 1.14
C GLY A 98 22.14 17.78 2.05
N LYS A 99 22.48 17.07 3.13
CA LYS A 99 23.74 17.33 3.83
C LYS A 99 24.84 16.87 2.88
N GLU A 100 25.26 17.78 2.01
CA GLU A 100 26.51 17.68 1.28
C GLU A 100 27.65 17.52 2.29
N ASN A 101 28.59 16.68 1.89
CA ASN A 101 29.60 16.05 2.72
C ASN A 101 30.48 17.05 3.48
N ALA A 102 30.99 16.57 4.63
CA ALA A 102 32.20 17.11 5.22
C ALA A 102 33.40 16.85 4.29
N ARG A 103 34.16 17.91 3.96
CA ARG A 103 35.60 17.89 3.64
C ARG A 103 36.14 19.31 3.42
N ALA A 104 36.82 19.85 4.43
CA ALA A 104 38.07 20.61 4.40
C ALA A 104 38.30 21.25 5.78
#